data_AF-A0A3M1D8Q3-F1
#
_entry.id   AF-A0A3M1D8Q3-F1
#
_cell.length_a   1.000
_cell.length_b   1.000
_cell.length_c   1.000
_cell.angle_alpha   90.00
_cell.angle_beta   90.00
_cell.angle_gamma   90.00
#
_symmetry.space_group_name_H-M   'P 1'
#
loop_
_entity.id
_entity.type
_entity.pdbx_description
1 polymer ?
#
loop_
_entity_poly.entity_id
_entity_poly.type
_entity_poly.pdbx_seq_one_letter_code
_entity_poly.pdbx_strand_id
1 'polypeptide(L)'
;MRSGSGTRVWAVRPRQEGLLSAPVKAGKWLLISSEDVSLIVVDSTNGEIRQVFDPGKGSSAPAAVVGNRVFWVSNGETIFFFFFRQ
;
A
#
# COMPACT_ATOMS: atom_id res chain seq x y z
N MET A 1 -1.03 26.13 0.75
CA MET A 1 -1.51 24.83 1.29
C MET A 1 -1.82 25.03 2.76
N ARG A 2 -3.03 24.69 3.24
CA ARG A 2 -3.26 24.62 4.70
C ARG A 2 -2.63 23.31 5.18
N SER A 3 -1.45 23.37 5.78
CA SER A 3 -0.96 22.26 6.61
C SER A 3 -1.87 22.22 7.83
N GLY A 4 -2.58 21.11 8.04
CA GLY A 4 -3.34 20.91 9.28
C GLY A 4 -2.44 21.02 10.51
N SER A 5 -3.02 21.12 11.70
CA SER A 5 -2.36 21.27 13.01
C SER A 5 -1.37 20.16 13.41
N GLY A 6 -1.01 19.25 12.49
CA GLY A 6 -0.14 18.10 12.76
C GLY A 6 -0.77 17.05 13.67
N THR A 7 -2.07 17.14 13.93
CA THR A 7 -2.78 16.22 14.82
C THR A 7 -2.99 14.86 14.14
N ARG A 8 -2.76 13.76 14.87
CA ARG A 8 -3.00 12.39 14.39
C ARG A 8 -4.48 12.20 14.05
N VAL A 9 -4.78 11.84 12.80
CA VAL A 9 -6.14 11.54 12.33
C VAL A 9 -6.50 10.07 12.57
N TRP A 10 -5.63 9.15 12.14
CA TRP A 10 -5.77 7.71 12.35
C TRP A 10 -4.39 7.06 12.43
N ALA A 11 -4.34 5.83 12.95
CA ALA A 11 -3.17 4.97 12.93
C ALA A 11 -3.63 3.52 12.79
N VAL A 12 -2.92 2.76 11.96
CA VAL A 12 -3.18 1.33 11.76
C VAL A 12 -1.88 0.56 11.85
N ARG A 13 -1.93 -0.61 12.47
CA ARG A 13 -0.80 -1.54 12.54
C ARG A 13 -1.21 -2.80 11.79
N PRO A 14 -0.69 -3.02 10.56
CA PRO A 14 -0.96 -4.24 9.82
C PRO A 14 -0.48 -5.45 10.61
N ARG A 15 -1.13 -6.60 10.41
CA ARG A 15 -0.76 -7.87 11.05
C ARG A 15 0.43 -8.54 10.36
N GLN A 16 0.80 -8.04 9.20
CA GLN A 16 1.86 -8.56 8.35
C GLN A 16 3.21 -8.22 8.96
N GLU A 17 4.09 -9.21 8.97
CA GLU A 17 5.46 -9.06 9.43
C GLU A 17 6.32 -8.37 8.36
N GLY A 18 7.56 -8.05 8.73
CA GLY A 18 8.54 -7.46 7.83
C GLY A 18 8.56 -5.94 7.83
N LEU A 19 9.56 -5.40 7.14
CA LEU A 19 9.69 -3.96 6.94
C LEU A 19 8.60 -3.48 5.99
N LEU A 20 7.98 -2.35 6.33
CA LEU A 20 6.97 -1.70 5.51
C LEU A 20 7.61 -0.62 4.65
N SER A 21 7.22 -0.54 3.38
CA SER A 21 7.65 0.53 2.48
C SER A 21 7.02 1.87 2.85
N ALA A 22 7.53 2.96 2.26
CA ALA A 22 6.79 4.22 2.22
C ALA A 22 5.41 4.00 1.56
N PRO A 23 4.35 4.68 2.02
CA PRO A 23 3.02 4.55 1.43
C PRO A 23 2.94 5.28 0.09
N VAL A 24 2.24 4.68 -0.88
CA VAL A 24 1.94 5.30 -2.17
C VAL A 24 0.44 5.50 -2.31
N LYS A 25 0.02 6.71 -2.71
CA LYS A 25 -1.39 7.04 -2.88
C LYS A 25 -1.90 6.68 -4.26
N ALA A 26 -3.00 5.91 -4.31
CA ALA A 26 -3.75 5.57 -5.52
C ALA A 26 -5.23 5.95 -5.32
N GLY A 27 -5.61 7.17 -5.70
CA GLY A 27 -6.95 7.70 -5.43
C GLY A 27 -7.24 7.79 -3.93
N LYS A 28 -8.29 7.09 -3.46
CA LYS A 28 -8.65 7.01 -2.02
C LYS A 28 -7.85 5.97 -1.23
N TRP A 29 -6.96 5.24 -1.89
CA TRP A 29 -6.22 4.14 -1.30
C TRP A 29 -4.77 4.52 -1.04
N LEU A 30 -4.20 3.97 0.03
CA LEU A 30 -2.77 3.91 0.29
C LEU A 30 -2.30 2.48 0.09
N LEU A 31 -1.18 2.34 -0.61
CA LEU A 31 -0.53 1.08 -0.91
C LEU A 31 0.77 1.00 -0.13
N ILE A 32 0.94 -0.07 0.63
CA ILE A 32 2.12 -0.30 1.46
C ILE A 32 2.61 -1.72 1.19
N SER A 33 3.85 -1.85 0.74
CA SER A 33 4.50 -3.16 0.62
C SER A 33 5.02 -3.61 1.98
N SER A 34 4.90 -4.90 2.27
CA SER A 34 5.71 -5.61 3.26
C SER A 34 6.78 -6.41 2.52
N GLU A 35 8.01 -6.40 3.03
CA GLU A 35 9.11 -7.20 2.50
C GLU A 35 8.84 -8.71 2.54
N ASP A 36 8.04 -9.17 3.50
CA ASP A 36 7.87 -10.59 3.76
C ASP A 36 6.91 -11.22 2.74
N VAL A 37 5.69 -10.69 2.63
CA VAL A 37 4.64 -11.41 1.87
C VAL A 37 3.65 -10.55 1.08
N SER A 38 3.39 -9.29 1.44
CA SER A 38 2.13 -8.67 1.00
C SER A 38 2.21 -7.26 0.44
N LEU A 39 1.25 -6.92 -0.42
CA LEU A 39 0.81 -5.55 -0.69
C LEU A 39 -0.47 -5.25 0.12
N ILE A 40 -0.40 -4.26 0.99
CA ILE A 40 -1.49 -3.86 1.88
C ILE A 40 -2.18 -2.64 1.29
N VAL A 41 -3.52 -2.69 1.20
CA VAL A 41 -4.37 -1.62 0.71
C VAL A 41 -5.16 -1.02 1.87
N VAL A 42 -4.93 0.26 2.14
CA VAL A 42 -5.52 1.01 3.25
C VAL A 42 -6.40 2.13 2.70
N ASP A 43 -7.57 2.34 3.30
CA ASP A 43 -8.40 3.51 3.04
C ASP A 43 -7.75 4.77 3.65
N SER A 44 -7.39 5.72 2.78
CA SER A 44 -6.68 6.94 3.22
C SER A 44 -7.51 7.84 4.14
N THR A 45 -8.83 7.68 4.16
CA THR A 45 -9.74 8.55 4.91
C THR A 45 -9.86 8.14 6.38
N ASN A 46 -9.81 6.84 6.68
CA ASN A 46 -10.07 6.31 8.01
C ASN A 46 -9.01 5.31 8.50
N GLY A 47 -8.04 4.92 7.67
CA GLY A 47 -6.97 3.99 8.03
C GLY A 47 -7.38 2.51 8.02
N GLU A 48 -8.58 2.16 7.55
CA GLU A 48 -9.03 0.77 7.48
C GLU A 48 -8.25 -0.02 6.42
N ILE A 49 -7.72 -1.19 6.79
CA ILE A 49 -7.16 -2.14 5.83
C ILE A 49 -8.32 -2.76 5.07
N ARG A 50 -8.40 -2.48 3.77
CA ARG A 50 -9.45 -3.04 2.89
C ARG A 50 -9.04 -4.35 2.26
N GLN A 51 -7.76 -4.50 1.96
CA GLN A 51 -7.25 -5.68 1.28
C GLN A 51 -5.80 -5.92 1.63
N VAL A 52 -5.43 -7.20 1.64
CA VAL A 52 -4.06 -7.68 1.69
C VAL A 52 -3.92 -8.63 0.50
N PHE A 53 -3.05 -8.29 -0.43
CA PHE A 53 -2.69 -9.17 -1.53
C PHE A 53 -1.37 -9.87 -1.18
N ASP A 54 -1.40 -11.19 -1.11
CA ASP A 54 -0.27 -12.02 -0.68
C ASP A 54 -0.04 -13.13 -1.71
N PRO A 55 0.94 -12.97 -2.62
CA PRO A 55 1.35 -14.02 -3.55
C PRO A 55 2.43 -14.95 -2.97
N GLY A 56 2.72 -14.89 -1.67
CA GLY A 56 3.74 -15.70 -0.99
C GLY A 56 5.15 -15.10 -0.97
N LYS A 57 5.36 -13.94 -1.61
CA LYS A 57 6.60 -13.16 -1.57
C LYS A 57 6.29 -11.66 -1.59
N GLY A 58 6.83 -10.94 -0.61
CA GLY A 58 6.66 -9.50 -0.44
C GLY A 58 7.47 -8.67 -1.43
N SER A 59 7.73 -7.40 -1.08
CA SER A 59 8.51 -6.47 -1.88
C SER A 59 9.26 -5.49 -1.00
N SER A 60 10.53 -5.24 -1.31
CA SER A 60 11.30 -4.14 -0.70
C SER A 60 11.00 -2.78 -1.32
N ALA A 61 10.28 -2.75 -2.44
CA ALA A 61 9.96 -1.52 -3.16
C ALA A 61 8.48 -1.12 -2.95
N PRO A 62 8.18 0.19 -2.90
CA PRO A 62 6.81 0.66 -2.99
C PRO A 62 6.20 0.37 -4.38
N ALA A 63 4.88 0.26 -4.45
CA ALA A 63 4.17 0.14 -5.72
C ALA A 63 4.30 1.42 -6.57
N ALA A 64 4.29 1.29 -7.90
CA ALA A 64 4.22 2.41 -8.82
C ALA A 64 2.78 2.66 -9.30
N VAL A 65 2.35 3.92 -9.31
CA VAL A 65 0.97 4.31 -9.64
C VAL A 65 0.95 5.32 -10.78
N VAL A 66 0.19 5.02 -11.83
CA VAL A 66 -0.04 5.92 -12.98
C VAL A 66 -1.54 5.96 -13.30
N GLY A 67 -2.19 7.07 -12.97
CA GLY A 67 -3.65 7.17 -13.06
C GLY A 67 -4.34 6.15 -12.17
N ASN A 68 -5.09 5.21 -12.77
CA ASN A 68 -5.77 4.11 -12.07
C ASN A 68 -5.02 2.77 -12.16
N ARG A 69 -3.78 2.79 -12.66
CA ARG A 69 -2.94 1.60 -12.85
C ARG A 69 -1.93 1.51 -11.72
N VAL A 70 -1.81 0.32 -11.14
CA VAL A 70 -0.84 0.00 -10.09
C VAL A 70 0.05 -1.12 -10.57
N PHE A 71 1.36 -0.91 -10.47
CA PHE A 71 2.38 -1.92 -10.73
C PHE A 71 3.11 -2.22 -9.43
N TRP A 72 3.26 -3.49 -9.11
CA TRP A 72 3.93 -3.93 -7.90
C TRP A 72 4.86 -5.08 -8.21
N VAL A 73 6.14 -4.93 -7.85
CA VAL A 73 7.18 -5.92 -8.12
C VAL A 73 7.41 -6.72 -6.85
N SER A 74 7.13 -8.01 -6.90
CA SER A 74 7.41 -8.93 -5.80
C SER A 74 8.87 -9.39 -5.87
N ASN A 75 9.46 -9.64 -4.70
CA ASN A 75 10.75 -10.32 -4.53
C ASN A 75 10.70 -11.77 -5.07
N GLY A 76 9.51 -12.32 -5.34
CA GLY A 76 9.32 -13.60 -6.04
C GLY A 76 9.39 -13.49 -7.57
N GLU A 77 10.21 -12.58 -8.09
CA GLU A 77 10.49 -12.41 -9.53
C GLU A 77 9.23 -12.14 -10.40
N THR A 78 8.15 -11.65 -9.78
CA THR A 78 6.86 -11.46 -10.44
C THR A 78 6.41 -10.01 -10.38
N ILE A 79 5.91 -9.49 -11.49
CA ILE A 79 5.29 -8.16 -11.57
C ILE A 79 3.77 -8.33 -11.62
N PHE A 80 3.10 -7.74 -10.65
CA PHE A 80 1.64 -7.68 -10.61
C PHE A 80 1.14 -6.34 -11.12
N PHE A 81 0.01 -6.40 -11.82
CA PHE A 81 -0.68 -5.24 -12.36
C PHE A 81 -2.13 -5.23 -11.90
N PHE A 82 -2.58 -4.09 -11.36
CA PHE A 82 -3.94 -3.92 -10.87
C PHE A 82 -4.59 -2.67 -11.45
N PHE A 83 -5.90 -2.77 -11.73
CA PHE A 83 -6.75 -1.62 -11.94
C PHE A 83 -7.47 -1.25 -10.66
N PHE A 84 -7.33 -0.01 -10.24
CA PHE A 84 -8.11 0.52 -9.14
C PHE A 84 -9.34 1.23 -9.67
N ARG A 85 -10.52 0.78 -9.22
CA ARG A 85 -11.77 1.50 -9.46
C ARG A 85 -11.85 2.64 -8.45
N GLN A 86 -12.12 3.85 -8.94
CA GLN A 86 -12.33 5.04 -8.12
C GLN A 86 -13.66 4.92 -7.36
#